data_AF-A0A8S3GAD4-F1
#
_entry.id   AF-A0A8S3GAD4-F1
#
_cell.length_a   1.000
_cell.length_b   1.000
_cell.length_c   1.000
_cell.angle_alpha   90.00
_cell.angle_beta   90.00
_cell.angle_gamma   90.00
#
_symmetry.space_group_name_H-M   'P 1'
#
loop_
_entity.id
_entity.type
_entity.pdbx_description
1 polymer ?
#
loop_
_entity_poly.entity_id
_entity_poly.type
_entity_poly.pdbx_seq_one_letter_code
_entity_poly.pdbx_strand_id
1 'polypeptide(L)'
;FCAEFHIKVENAAGIRPWLQFSDTNFSEEVLKQFEESEFDMPTPIQSIAWPILSQNRDLVGIASTGSGKTLAFILPLVCHIRKQPPLQPDDGPMAIVLAPTRELVQQIYNVAQPYFNMFGIKSLCIIGGDEREKQINEIGEGKE
;
A
#
# COMPACT_ATOMS: atom_id res chain seq x y z
N PHE A 1 12.55 14.34 -14.79
CA PHE A 1 11.85 13.21 -14.15
C PHE A 1 11.91 11.88 -14.91
N CYS A 2 10.97 11.49 -15.79
CA CYS A 2 10.99 10.11 -16.33
C CYS A 2 12.28 9.76 -17.08
N ALA A 3 12.80 10.68 -17.91
CA ALA A 3 14.08 10.51 -18.59
C ALA A 3 15.27 10.41 -17.59
N GLU A 4 15.26 11.26 -16.56
CA GLU A 4 16.29 11.35 -15.52
C GLU A 4 16.36 10.09 -14.66
N PHE A 5 15.22 9.55 -14.25
CA PHE A 5 15.12 8.32 -13.46
C PHE A 5 15.00 7.06 -14.31
N HIS A 6 15.21 7.15 -15.63
CA HIS A 6 15.13 6.04 -16.58
C HIS A 6 13.80 5.25 -16.51
N ILE A 7 12.70 5.95 -16.23
CA ILE A 7 11.37 5.38 -16.11
C ILE A 7 10.73 5.30 -17.50
N LYS A 8 10.23 4.10 -17.84
CA LYS A 8 9.35 3.88 -18.97
C LYS A 8 7.93 3.66 -18.47
N VAL A 9 6.98 4.37 -19.05
CA VAL A 9 5.55 4.26 -18.73
C VAL A 9 4.80 3.94 -20.01
N GLU A 10 4.07 2.83 -19.99
CA GLU A 10 3.25 2.37 -21.11
C GLU A 10 1.77 2.47 -20.73
N ASN A 11 0.91 2.74 -21.72
CA ASN A 11 -0.55 2.80 -21.56
C ASN A 11 -1.07 3.76 -20.46
N ALA A 12 -0.28 4.76 -20.06
CA ALA A 12 -0.65 5.77 -19.05
C ALA A 12 -0.55 7.20 -19.62
N ALA A 13 -1.06 7.39 -20.84
CA ALA A 13 -1.13 8.70 -21.47
C ALA A 13 -1.89 9.71 -20.58
N GLY A 14 -1.32 10.92 -20.42
CA GLY A 14 -1.91 12.00 -19.63
C GLY A 14 -1.68 11.91 -18.11
N ILE A 15 -1.10 10.82 -17.60
CA ILE A 15 -0.73 10.71 -16.18
C ILE A 15 0.52 11.55 -15.92
N ARG A 16 0.42 12.48 -14.96
CA ARG A 16 1.54 13.29 -14.50
C ARG A 16 2.11 12.68 -13.21
N PRO A 17 3.44 12.53 -13.07
CA PRO A 17 4.05 12.08 -11.83
C PRO A 17 3.74 13.04 -10.67
N TRP A 18 3.51 12.50 -9.47
CA TRP A 18 3.45 13.28 -8.23
C TRP A 18 4.85 13.35 -7.63
N LEU A 19 5.46 14.54 -7.63
CA LEU A 19 6.87 14.74 -7.29
C LEU A 19 7.06 15.26 -5.86
N GLN A 20 6.01 15.87 -5.29
CA GLN A 20 5.97 16.34 -3.92
C GLN A 20 4.76 15.73 -3.22
N PHE A 21 4.77 15.64 -1.89
CA PHE A 21 3.58 15.18 -1.17
C PHE A 21 2.39 16.13 -1.31
N SER A 22 2.65 17.42 -1.56
CA SER A 22 1.63 18.42 -1.91
C SER A 22 0.92 18.14 -3.23
N ASP A 23 1.51 17.33 -4.12
CA ASP A 23 0.85 16.88 -5.36
C ASP A 23 -0.13 15.72 -5.09
N THR A 24 -0.05 15.10 -3.91
CA THR A 24 -0.83 13.91 -3.56
C THR A 24 -2.17 14.29 -2.93
N ASN A 25 -3.14 13.39 -3.04
CA ASN A 25 -4.43 13.53 -2.38
C ASN A 25 -4.49 12.74 -1.05
N PHE A 26 -3.34 12.55 -0.39
CA PHE A 26 -3.27 11.87 0.90
C PHE A 26 -3.74 12.80 2.03
N SER A 27 -4.25 12.21 3.11
CA SER A 27 -4.76 12.98 4.24
C SER A 27 -3.63 13.53 5.11
N GLU A 28 -3.92 14.55 5.92
CA GLU A 28 -2.94 15.21 6.79
C GLU A 28 -2.24 14.23 7.73
N GLU A 29 -2.92 13.18 8.20
CA GLU A 29 -2.34 12.15 9.05
C GLU A 29 -1.23 11.35 8.32
N VAL A 30 -1.42 11.06 7.03
CA VAL A 30 -0.39 10.40 6.20
C VAL A 30 0.79 11.33 5.98
N LEU A 31 0.52 12.61 5.66
CA LEU A 31 1.56 13.60 5.43
C LEU A 31 2.42 13.81 6.68
N LYS A 32 1.79 13.91 7.85
CA LYS A 32 2.48 14.00 9.13
C LYS A 32 3.32 12.76 9.42
N GLN A 33 2.81 11.57 9.09
CA GLN A 33 3.58 10.33 9.24
C GLN A 33 4.83 10.31 8.35
N PHE A 34 4.76 10.88 7.14
CA PHE A 34 5.94 11.03 6.28
C PHE A 34 6.98 11.93 6.95
N GLU A 35 6.58 13.09 7.48
CA GLU A 35 7.45 13.99 8.23
C GLU A 35 8.11 13.30 9.44
N GLU A 36 7.33 12.56 10.24
CA GLU A 36 7.84 11.83 11.41
C GLU A 36 8.79 10.68 11.03
N SER A 37 8.65 10.14 9.82
CA SER A 37 9.49 9.05 9.30
C SER A 37 10.69 9.54 8.46
N GLU A 38 10.96 10.85 8.45
CA GLU A 38 12.01 11.48 7.61
C GLU A 38 11.87 11.10 6.13
N PHE A 39 10.63 10.94 5.68
CA PHE A 39 10.32 10.58 4.32
C PHE A 39 10.15 11.86 3.51
N ASP A 40 11.24 12.33 2.86
CA ASP A 40 11.30 13.67 2.28
C ASP A 40 10.47 13.85 1.00
N MET A 41 10.50 12.86 0.10
CA MET A 41 9.85 12.93 -1.20
C MET A 41 9.39 11.56 -1.70
N PRO A 42 8.34 11.52 -2.55
CA PRO A 42 7.91 10.29 -3.22
C PRO A 42 9.08 9.64 -3.98
N THR A 43 9.26 8.32 -3.84
CA THR A 43 10.27 7.61 -4.64
C THR A 43 9.86 7.57 -6.11
N PRO A 44 10.79 7.27 -7.05
CA PRO A 44 10.45 7.23 -8.49
C PRO A 44 9.28 6.31 -8.85
N ILE A 45 9.19 5.13 -8.22
CA ILE A 45 8.06 4.21 -8.48
C ILE A 45 6.76 4.73 -7.88
N GLN A 46 6.80 5.36 -6.71
CA GLN A 46 5.62 5.92 -6.05
C GLN A 46 5.06 7.13 -6.81
N SER A 47 5.96 7.99 -7.30
CA SER A 47 5.64 9.18 -8.09
C SER A 47 4.77 8.84 -9.30
N ILE A 48 4.96 7.65 -9.88
CA ILE A 48 4.18 7.15 -11.01
C ILE A 48 3.00 6.31 -10.55
N ALA A 49 3.19 5.45 -9.55
CA ALA A 49 2.17 4.50 -9.11
C ALA A 49 0.97 5.18 -8.46
N TRP A 50 1.19 6.14 -7.57
CA TRP A 50 0.11 6.80 -6.84
C TRP A 50 -0.91 7.53 -7.72
N PRO A 51 -0.52 8.36 -8.72
CA PRO A 51 -1.51 8.98 -9.60
C PRO A 51 -2.25 7.98 -10.51
N ILE A 52 -1.66 6.82 -10.82
CA ILE A 52 -2.33 5.75 -11.59
C ILE A 52 -3.34 5.01 -10.71
N LEU A 53 -2.89 4.53 -9.55
CA LEU A 53 -3.71 3.73 -8.63
C LEU A 53 -4.82 4.57 -7.98
N SER A 54 -4.61 5.87 -7.76
CA SER A 54 -5.67 6.77 -7.27
C SER A 54 -6.83 6.95 -8.25
N GLN A 55 -6.64 6.60 -9.52
CA GLN A 55 -7.69 6.54 -10.54
C GLN A 55 -8.34 5.16 -10.65
N ASN A 56 -8.08 4.25 -9.69
CA ASN A 56 -8.53 2.85 -9.69
C ASN A 56 -8.13 2.09 -10.97
N ARG A 57 -6.94 2.38 -11.50
CA ARG A 57 -6.38 1.70 -12.68
C ARG A 57 -5.37 0.63 -12.26
N ASP A 58 -5.35 -0.47 -13.00
CA ASP A 58 -4.35 -1.51 -12.82
C ASP A 58 -2.94 -1.04 -13.20
N LEU A 59 -1.94 -1.56 -12.50
CA LEU A 59 -0.54 -1.19 -12.69
C LEU A 59 0.38 -2.41 -12.56
N VAL A 60 1.26 -2.58 -13.54
CA VAL A 60 2.44 -3.45 -13.42
C VAL A 60 3.65 -2.57 -13.14
N GLY A 61 4.19 -2.64 -11.93
CA GLY A 61 5.36 -1.87 -11.51
C GLY A 61 6.64 -2.71 -11.49
N ILE A 62 7.59 -2.40 -12.36
CA ILE A 62 8.91 -3.06 -12.40
C ILE A 62 9.95 -2.14 -11.76
N ALA A 63 10.44 -2.52 -10.58
CA ALA A 63 11.49 -1.80 -9.87
C ALA A 63 12.24 -2.75 -8.91
N SER A 64 13.48 -2.39 -8.54
CA SER A 64 14.31 -3.17 -7.60
C SER A 64 13.75 -3.18 -6.17
N THR A 65 14.13 -4.17 -5.36
CA THR A 65 13.85 -4.15 -3.91
C THR A 65 14.49 -2.93 -3.27
N GLY A 66 13.83 -2.33 -2.27
CA GLY A 66 14.26 -1.08 -1.66
C GLY A 66 13.82 0.19 -2.41
N SER A 67 13.23 0.08 -3.61
CA SER A 67 12.77 1.25 -4.39
C SER A 67 11.49 1.92 -3.84
N GLY A 68 10.95 1.45 -2.71
CA GLY A 68 9.70 1.97 -2.13
C GLY A 68 8.40 1.38 -2.71
N LYS A 69 8.45 0.22 -3.40
CA LYS A 69 7.26 -0.43 -3.98
C LYS A 69 6.14 -0.69 -2.98
N THR A 70 6.46 -1.04 -1.74
CA THR A 70 5.45 -1.35 -0.71
C THR A 70 4.49 -0.19 -0.51
N LEU A 71 4.99 1.00 -0.19
CA LEU A 71 4.13 2.19 -0.05
C LEU A 71 3.53 2.65 -1.39
N ALA A 72 4.11 2.25 -2.53
CA ALA A 72 3.55 2.53 -3.84
C ALA A 72 2.15 1.91 -4.01
N PHE A 73 1.90 0.71 -3.46
CA PHE A 73 0.58 0.06 -3.52
C PHE A 73 -0.20 0.13 -2.20
N ILE A 74 0.45 0.17 -1.03
CA ILE A 74 -0.24 0.20 0.27
C ILE A 74 -1.02 1.50 0.49
N LEU A 75 -0.45 2.66 0.16
CA LEU A 75 -1.12 3.93 0.43
C LEU A 75 -2.39 4.12 -0.43
N PRO A 76 -2.36 3.88 -1.76
CA PRO A 76 -3.59 3.86 -2.54
C PRO A 76 -4.60 2.84 -2.03
N LEU A 77 -4.16 1.66 -1.57
CA LEU A 77 -5.02 0.64 -0.99
C LEU A 77 -5.73 1.14 0.28
N VAL A 78 -5.01 1.75 1.21
CA VAL A 78 -5.57 2.36 2.42
C VAL A 78 -6.59 3.43 2.06
N CYS A 79 -6.25 4.33 1.14
CA CYS A 79 -7.17 5.36 0.67
C CYS A 79 -8.42 4.78 -0.01
N HIS A 80 -8.29 3.67 -0.73
CA HIS A 80 -9.40 2.99 -1.36
C HIS A 80 -10.32 2.37 -0.31
N ILE A 81 -9.77 1.60 0.64
CA ILE A 81 -10.50 0.99 1.76
C ILE A 81 -11.31 2.03 2.53
N ARG A 82 -10.72 3.17 2.87
CA ARG A 82 -11.40 4.25 3.63
C ARG A 82 -12.59 4.88 2.90
N LYS A 83 -12.69 4.71 1.58
CA LYS A 83 -13.80 5.22 0.75
C LYS A 83 -14.90 4.18 0.56
N GLN A 84 -14.69 2.93 0.98
CA GLN A 84 -15.69 1.87 0.91
C GLN A 84 -16.61 1.92 2.12
N PRO A 85 -17.85 1.42 1.99
CA PRO A 85 -18.70 1.18 3.16
C PRO A 85 -18.02 0.18 4.12
N PRO A 86 -18.33 0.24 5.43
CA PRO A 86 -17.87 -0.76 6.38
C PRO A 86 -18.28 -2.17 5.94
N LEU A 87 -17.37 -3.13 6.12
CA LEU A 87 -17.64 -4.55 5.90
C LEU A 87 -18.81 -5.02 6.78
N GLN A 88 -19.63 -5.90 6.24
CA GLN A 88 -20.58 -6.68 7.02
C GLN A 88 -19.93 -7.96 7.54
N PRO A 89 -20.51 -8.58 8.59
CA PRO A 89 -20.05 -9.88 9.05
C PRO A 89 -19.98 -10.89 7.90
N ASP A 90 -18.91 -11.67 7.86
CA ASP A 90 -18.60 -12.68 6.83
C ASP A 90 -18.30 -12.18 5.39
N ASP A 91 -18.20 -10.88 5.12
CA ASP A 91 -17.78 -10.36 3.80
C ASP A 91 -16.34 -10.74 3.43
N GLY A 92 -15.50 -11.01 4.42
CA GLY A 92 -14.08 -11.28 4.25
C GLY A 92 -13.25 -10.01 4.00
N PRO A 93 -11.96 -10.14 3.61
CA PRO A 93 -11.06 -9.00 3.48
C PRO A 93 -11.37 -8.14 2.26
N MET A 94 -11.33 -6.81 2.40
CA MET A 94 -11.42 -5.86 1.27
C MET A 94 -10.22 -5.95 0.31
N ALA A 95 -9.08 -6.43 0.80
CA ALA A 95 -7.84 -6.46 0.04
C ALA A 95 -6.93 -7.61 0.46
N ILE A 96 -6.21 -8.16 -0.51
CA ILE A 96 -5.22 -9.21 -0.29
C ILE A 96 -3.92 -8.79 -0.96
N VAL A 97 -2.82 -8.83 -0.20
CA VAL A 97 -1.47 -8.63 -0.73
C VAL A 97 -0.73 -9.95 -0.68
N LEU A 98 -0.29 -10.43 -1.85
CA LEU A 98 0.42 -11.69 -1.99
C LEU A 98 1.91 -11.44 -2.21
N ALA A 99 2.76 -12.22 -1.56
CA ALA A 99 4.20 -12.21 -1.79
C ALA A 99 4.79 -13.63 -1.77
N PRO A 100 5.89 -13.87 -2.51
CA PRO A 100 6.42 -15.22 -2.75
C PRO A 100 7.10 -15.89 -1.54
N THR A 101 7.54 -15.12 -0.53
CA THR A 101 8.24 -15.69 0.63
C THR A 101 7.71 -15.10 1.94
N ARG A 102 7.88 -15.85 3.04
CA ARG A 102 7.45 -15.43 4.39
C ARG A 102 8.08 -14.10 4.80
N GLU A 103 9.37 -13.97 4.54
CA GLU A 103 10.18 -12.81 4.91
C GLU A 103 9.67 -11.56 4.17
N LEU A 104 9.32 -11.71 2.89
CA LEU A 104 8.78 -10.59 2.11
C LEU A 104 7.36 -10.22 2.55
N VAL A 105 6.51 -11.20 2.91
CA VAL A 105 5.19 -10.91 3.51
C VAL A 105 5.37 -10.11 4.81
N GLN A 106 6.26 -10.54 5.71
CA GLN A 106 6.52 -9.84 6.97
C GLN A 106 7.08 -8.44 6.75
N GLN A 107 8.00 -8.25 5.80
CA GLN A 107 8.52 -6.93 5.44
C GLN A 107 7.41 -5.99 4.95
N ILE A 108 6.53 -6.49 4.07
CA ILE A 108 5.39 -5.71 3.56
C ILE A 108 4.45 -5.36 4.72
N TYR A 109 4.09 -6.34 5.54
CA TYR A 109 3.19 -6.18 6.67
C TYR A 109 3.71 -5.12 7.66
N ASN A 110 4.97 -5.21 8.07
CA ASN A 110 5.59 -4.28 9.00
C ASN A 110 5.64 -2.84 8.47
N VAL A 111 5.91 -2.67 7.16
CA VAL A 111 5.89 -1.34 6.51
C VAL A 111 4.47 -0.79 6.42
N ALA A 112 3.46 -1.65 6.22
CA ALA A 112 2.07 -1.24 6.05
C ALA A 112 1.36 -0.97 7.40
N GLN A 113 1.76 -1.65 8.47
CA GLN A 113 1.07 -1.64 9.76
C GLN A 113 0.82 -0.24 10.34
N PRO A 114 1.77 0.71 10.32
CA PRO A 114 1.53 2.05 10.84
C PRO A 114 0.36 2.75 10.14
N TYR A 115 0.25 2.58 8.82
CA TYR A 115 -0.79 3.20 8.01
C TYR A 115 -2.16 2.53 8.21
N PHE A 116 -2.20 1.22 8.42
CA PHE A 116 -3.44 0.53 8.78
C PHE A 116 -3.93 0.94 10.17
N ASN A 117 -3.03 0.92 11.17
CA ASN A 117 -3.33 1.32 12.54
C ASN A 117 -3.84 2.78 12.63
N MET A 118 -3.20 3.69 11.88
CA MET A 118 -3.58 5.11 11.82
C MET A 118 -5.07 5.30 11.48
N PHE A 119 -5.64 4.43 10.66
CA PHE A 119 -7.04 4.52 10.22
C PHE A 119 -7.95 3.43 10.81
N GLY A 120 -7.47 2.69 11.81
CA GLY A 120 -8.24 1.60 12.42
C GLY A 120 -8.56 0.46 11.45
N ILE A 121 -7.78 0.27 10.38
CA ILE A 121 -7.95 -0.81 9.43
C ILE A 121 -7.33 -2.07 10.04
N LYS A 122 -8.13 -3.14 10.20
CA LYS A 122 -7.62 -4.44 10.63
C LYS A 122 -6.83 -5.10 9.50
N SER A 123 -5.59 -5.45 9.78
CA SER A 123 -4.70 -6.19 8.88
C SER A 123 -4.27 -7.51 9.55
N LEU A 124 -4.11 -8.56 8.76
CA LEU A 124 -3.64 -9.87 9.22
C LEU A 124 -2.45 -10.33 8.36
N CYS A 125 -1.48 -10.99 8.99
CA CYS A 125 -0.30 -11.54 8.33
C CYS A 125 -0.40 -13.07 8.30
N ILE A 126 -0.79 -13.63 7.15
CA ILE A 126 -1.00 -15.07 7.00
C ILE A 126 0.20 -15.68 6.27
N ILE A 127 0.96 -16.52 6.97
CA ILE A 127 2.18 -17.15 6.46
C ILE A 127 2.30 -18.61 6.92
N GLY A 128 2.85 -19.46 6.06
CA GLY A 128 3.12 -20.86 6.40
C GLY A 128 4.24 -21.01 7.42
N GLY A 129 4.15 -21.99 8.31
CA GLY A 129 5.17 -22.26 9.34
C GLY A 129 5.02 -21.48 10.65
N ASP A 130 4.01 -20.63 10.74
CA ASP A 130 3.51 -20.09 12.01
C ASP A 130 2.39 -20.99 12.54
N GLU A 131 1.98 -20.79 13.79
CA GLU A 131 0.96 -21.60 14.45
C GLU A 131 -0.40 -21.46 13.75
N ARG A 132 -0.89 -22.57 13.20
CA ARG A 132 -2.12 -22.60 12.39
C ARG A 132 -3.35 -22.18 13.19
N GLU A 133 -3.48 -22.67 14.43
CA GLU A 133 -4.65 -22.37 15.28
C GLU A 133 -4.74 -20.89 15.59
N LYS A 134 -3.60 -20.25 15.91
CA LYS A 134 -3.50 -18.82 16.12
C LYS A 134 -3.99 -18.03 14.89
N GLN A 135 -3.51 -18.36 13.69
CA GLN A 135 -3.93 -17.69 12.46
C GLN A 135 -5.43 -17.90 12.16
N ILE A 136 -5.98 -19.09 12.43
CA ILE A 136 -7.43 -19.34 12.28
C ILE A 136 -8.23 -18.47 13.23
N ASN A 137 -7.80 -18.33 14.48
CA ASN A 137 -8.47 -17.48 15.47
C ASN A 137 -8.42 -16.01 15.06
N GLU A 138 -7.27 -15.49 14.64
CA GLU A 138 -7.10 -14.11 14.16
C GLU A 138 -7.99 -13.81 12.93
N ILE A 139 -8.13 -14.76 12.01
CA ILE A 139 -9.08 -14.68 10.88
C ILE A 139 -10.53 -14.65 11.39
N GLY A 140 -10.85 -15.48 12.39
CA GLY A 140 -12.18 -15.53 13.00
C GLY A 140 -12.60 -14.21 13.62
N GLU A 141 -11.71 -13.56 14.37
CA GLU A 141 -11.95 -12.22 14.93
C GLU A 141 -12.12 -11.14 13.85
N GLY A 142 -11.68 -11.38 12.61
CA GLY A 142 -11.88 -10.44 11.50
C GLY A 142 -13.27 -10.51 10.85
N LYS A 143 -14.11 -11.46 11.27
CA LYS A 143 -15.48 -11.65 10.79
C LYS A 143 -16.53 -10.88 11.59
N GLU A 144 -16.15 -10.38 12.77
CA GLU A 144 -17.00 -9.60 13.68
C GLU A 144 -16.88 -8.09 13.37
#